data_AF-A0A659V3T3-F1
#
_entry.id   AF-A0A659V3T3-F1
#
_cell.length_a   1.000
_cell.length_b   1.000
_cell.length_c   1.000
_cell.angle_alpha   90.00
_cell.angle_beta   90.00
_cell.angle_gamma   90.00
#
_symmetry.space_group_name_H-M   'P 1'
#
loop_
_entity.id
_entity.type
_entity.pdbx_description
1 polymer ?
#
loop_
_entity_poly.entity_id
_entity_poly.type
_entity_poly.pdbx_seq_one_letter_code
_entity_poly.pdbx_strand_id
1 'polypeptide(L)'
;MDTDASTFRALIGKFRRNLRPGDVSLFYFAGHGLQANGENYLLPVDAALQRPADLALEAERLQDIIAAMTAEENIAIVLLDACRDNPFVKQLSGPGQSRGLAIGKGLGALDAGRGVFIGFATQPGNVALDGAVNHSPFADSLVKRIKTPSIDIEILMRRVRLDVMNATSGKQVPWSNSSLVEPGFSFNPDAASSPSSADAYQPDINAAAELEFWKSIKDTSDVSMYRAYLAAFPNGAFVEIAKSRIAKFQALTPPRKKILPKKVSRKPQVSLPVDEPSNRSAKTSAPAKPESVGRCRDGNKERCRQRCREGARRACRKLQQLGG
;
A
#
# COMPACT_ATOMS: atom_id res chain seq x y z
N MET A 1 -27.58 5.73 -16.47
CA MET A 1 -28.93 6.31 -16.28
C MET A 1 -28.70 7.75 -15.92
N ASP A 2 -29.33 8.64 -16.67
CA ASP A 2 -29.25 10.08 -16.44
C ASP A 2 -30.34 10.45 -15.44
N THR A 3 -29.92 10.78 -14.23
CA THR A 3 -30.82 10.92 -13.06
C THR A 3 -30.96 12.39 -12.69
N ASP A 4 -32.21 12.88 -12.64
CA ASP A 4 -32.54 14.21 -12.15
C ASP A 4 -32.38 14.35 -10.62
N ALA A 5 -32.38 15.58 -10.11
CA ALA A 5 -32.14 15.85 -8.68
C ALA A 5 -33.16 15.15 -7.77
N SER A 6 -34.44 15.18 -8.15
CA SER A 6 -35.54 14.56 -7.40
C SER A 6 -35.35 13.05 -7.27
N THR A 7 -35.10 12.38 -8.39
CA THR A 7 -34.89 10.94 -8.47
C THR A 7 -33.62 10.55 -7.74
N PHE A 8 -32.54 11.33 -7.88
CA PHE A 8 -31.27 11.06 -7.20
C PHE A 8 -31.47 11.08 -5.69
N ARG A 9 -32.10 12.14 -5.16
CA ARG A 9 -32.41 12.28 -3.73
C ARG A 9 -33.34 11.17 -3.23
N ALA A 10 -34.33 10.77 -4.03
CA ALA A 10 -35.22 9.67 -3.70
C ALA A 10 -34.49 8.32 -3.62
N LEU A 11 -33.56 8.05 -4.54
CA LEU A 11 -32.73 6.83 -4.55
C LEU A 11 -31.78 6.79 -3.35
N ILE A 12 -31.11 7.90 -3.04
CA ILE A 12 -30.29 8.03 -1.83
C ILE A 12 -31.13 7.81 -0.58
N GLY A 13 -32.31 8.44 -0.51
CA GLY A 13 -33.22 8.27 0.62
C GLY A 13 -33.68 6.81 0.79
N LYS A 14 -33.98 6.12 -0.31
CA LYS A 14 -34.34 4.69 -0.30
C LYS A 14 -33.16 3.83 0.15
N PHE A 15 -31.97 4.08 -0.38
CA PHE A 15 -30.75 3.39 0.00
C PHE A 15 -30.49 3.53 1.51
N ARG A 16 -30.53 4.76 2.04
CA ARG A 16 -30.33 5.05 3.47
C ARG A 16 -31.32 4.33 4.38
N ARG A 17 -32.60 4.25 4.01
CA ARG A 17 -33.62 3.53 4.79
C ARG A 17 -33.44 2.01 4.81
N ASN A 18 -32.68 1.46 3.85
CA ASN A 18 -32.44 0.02 3.76
C ASN A 18 -31.18 -0.43 4.51
N LEU A 19 -30.32 0.50 4.92
CA LEU A 19 -29.11 0.22 5.71
C LEU A 19 -29.50 -0.31 7.09
N ARG A 20 -28.79 -1.33 7.54
CA ARG A 20 -28.93 -1.95 8.86
C ARG A 20 -27.57 -1.97 9.56
N PRO A 21 -27.53 -2.09 10.90
CA PRO A 21 -26.28 -2.25 11.63
C PRO A 21 -25.49 -3.48 11.14
N GLY A 22 -24.18 -3.31 10.95
CA GLY A 22 -23.26 -4.34 10.46
C GLY A 22 -23.28 -4.56 8.95
N ASP A 23 -24.00 -3.74 8.17
CA ASP A 23 -24.00 -3.85 6.71
C ASP A 23 -22.65 -3.43 6.11
N VAL A 24 -22.31 -4.06 4.99
CA VAL A 24 -21.35 -3.50 4.03
C VAL A 24 -22.13 -2.82 2.92
N SER A 25 -21.97 -1.51 2.81
CA SER A 25 -22.68 -0.68 1.85
C SER A 25 -21.76 -0.24 0.71
N LEU A 26 -22.25 -0.29 -0.52
CA LEU A 26 -21.51 0.14 -1.72
C LEU A 26 -22.25 1.29 -2.40
N PHE A 27 -21.55 2.39 -2.61
CA PHE A 27 -21.99 3.51 -3.44
C PHE A 27 -21.04 3.67 -4.62
N TYR A 28 -21.55 3.49 -5.84
CA TYR A 28 -20.82 3.76 -7.07
C TYR A 28 -21.48 4.90 -7.83
N PHE A 29 -20.71 5.93 -8.19
CA PHE A 29 -21.21 7.07 -8.95
C PHE A 29 -20.29 7.36 -10.14
N ALA A 30 -20.89 7.50 -11.33
CA ALA A 30 -20.22 7.91 -12.55
C ALA A 30 -20.94 9.15 -13.12
N GLY A 31 -20.23 10.27 -13.28
CA GLY A 31 -20.85 11.51 -13.72
C GLY A 31 -20.06 12.77 -13.38
N HIS A 32 -20.76 13.91 -13.35
CA HIS A 32 -20.14 15.18 -13.00
C HIS A 32 -20.11 15.38 -11.49
N GLY A 33 -18.95 15.83 -11.00
CA GLY A 33 -18.76 16.25 -9.62
C GLY A 33 -17.81 17.43 -9.57
N LEU A 34 -17.86 18.18 -8.48
CA LEU A 34 -16.92 19.27 -8.20
C LEU A 34 -16.65 19.38 -6.71
N GLN A 35 -15.53 20.00 -6.39
CA GLN A 35 -15.20 20.40 -5.04
C GLN A 35 -15.49 21.88 -4.86
N ALA A 36 -16.16 22.26 -3.76
CA ALA A 36 -16.32 23.65 -3.35
C ALA A 36 -16.15 23.77 -1.84
N ASN A 37 -15.26 24.65 -1.37
CA ASN A 37 -14.95 24.84 0.05
C ASN A 37 -14.55 23.56 0.79
N GLY A 38 -13.76 22.69 0.15
CA GLY A 38 -13.37 21.41 0.74
C GLY A 38 -14.45 20.33 0.64
N GLU A 39 -15.68 20.70 0.29
CA GLU A 39 -16.80 19.77 0.18
C GLU A 39 -16.96 19.21 -1.23
N ASN A 40 -17.38 17.95 -1.35
CA ASN A 40 -17.51 17.24 -2.62
C ASN A 40 -18.98 17.15 -3.01
N TYR A 41 -19.32 17.63 -4.20
CA TYR A 41 -20.69 17.65 -4.71
C TYR A 41 -20.82 16.76 -5.95
N LEU A 42 -21.88 15.97 -5.98
CA LEU A 42 -22.31 15.16 -7.11
C LEU A 42 -23.46 15.87 -7.83
N LEU A 43 -23.37 15.98 -9.16
CA LEU A 43 -24.34 16.75 -9.94
C LEU A 43 -25.34 15.82 -10.62
N PRO A 44 -26.65 16.00 -10.40
CA PRO A 44 -27.69 15.42 -11.24
C PRO A 44 -27.68 16.05 -12.64
N VAL A 45 -28.37 15.44 -13.59
CA VAL A 45 -28.31 15.85 -15.01
C VAL A 45 -29.05 17.15 -15.31
N ASP A 46 -29.98 17.54 -14.43
CA ASP A 46 -30.77 18.78 -14.50
C ASP A 46 -30.20 19.91 -13.62
N ALA A 47 -29.02 19.71 -13.00
CA ALA A 47 -28.42 20.71 -12.12
C ALA A 47 -28.22 22.05 -12.85
N ALA A 48 -28.81 23.12 -12.30
CA ALA A 48 -28.77 24.46 -12.88
C ALA A 48 -27.94 25.42 -12.01
N LEU A 49 -26.61 25.30 -12.06
CA LEU A 49 -25.72 26.11 -11.23
C LEU A 49 -25.40 27.46 -11.89
N GLN A 50 -25.92 28.57 -11.35
CA GLN A 50 -25.60 29.93 -11.80
C GLN A 50 -24.57 30.62 -10.91
N ARG A 51 -24.64 30.34 -9.62
CA ARG A 51 -23.75 30.88 -8.58
C ARG A 51 -23.42 29.81 -7.55
N PRO A 52 -22.39 30.01 -6.72
CA PRO A 52 -21.86 28.92 -5.92
C PRO A 52 -22.80 28.49 -4.79
N ALA A 53 -23.70 29.39 -4.38
CA ALA A 53 -24.75 29.11 -3.40
C ALA A 53 -25.78 28.07 -3.90
N ASP A 54 -25.93 27.92 -5.22
CA ASP A 54 -26.91 27.00 -5.81
C ASP A 54 -26.51 25.53 -5.60
N LEU A 55 -25.23 25.26 -5.31
CA LEU A 55 -24.74 23.91 -4.96
C LEU A 55 -25.48 23.29 -3.77
N ALA A 56 -25.96 24.11 -2.84
CA ALA A 56 -26.70 23.61 -1.68
C ALA A 56 -28.12 23.12 -2.04
N LEU A 57 -28.64 23.51 -3.21
CA LEU A 57 -30.02 23.22 -3.65
C LEU A 57 -30.04 22.21 -4.80
N GLU A 58 -29.12 22.37 -5.75
CA GLU A 58 -29.08 21.69 -7.05
C GLU A 58 -28.13 20.48 -7.10
N ALA A 59 -27.34 20.25 -6.04
CA ALA A 59 -26.36 19.17 -5.99
C ALA A 59 -26.47 18.34 -4.70
N GLU A 60 -25.93 17.12 -4.74
CA GLU A 60 -25.88 16.23 -3.59
C GLU A 60 -24.48 16.25 -2.96
N ARG A 61 -24.41 16.49 -1.65
CA ARG A 61 -23.14 16.44 -0.90
C ARG A 61 -22.73 15.00 -0.69
N LEU A 62 -21.55 14.63 -1.17
CA LEU A 62 -21.01 13.29 -1.00
C LEU A 62 -20.80 12.94 0.49
N GLN A 63 -20.40 13.92 1.29
CA GLN A 63 -20.21 13.80 2.73
C GLN A 63 -21.47 13.29 3.44
N ASP A 64 -22.65 13.78 3.07
CA ASP A 64 -23.92 13.38 3.68
C ASP A 64 -24.28 11.93 3.33
N ILE A 65 -23.92 11.48 2.13
CA ILE A 65 -24.08 10.09 1.69
C ILE A 65 -23.17 9.18 2.51
N ILE A 66 -21.89 9.55 2.64
CA ILE A 66 -20.90 8.79 3.41
C ILE A 66 -21.30 8.70 4.87
N ALA A 67 -21.69 9.82 5.49
CA ALA A 67 -22.13 9.86 6.87
C ALA A 67 -23.29 8.90 7.14
N ALA A 68 -24.24 8.79 6.20
CA ALA A 68 -25.34 7.84 6.29
C ALA A 68 -24.88 6.38 6.11
N MET A 69 -23.89 6.12 5.24
CA MET A 69 -23.32 4.78 5.02
C MET A 69 -22.51 4.26 6.20
N THR A 70 -21.90 5.15 6.98
CA THR A 70 -21.07 4.81 8.15
C THR A 70 -21.84 4.77 9.47
N ALA A 71 -23.14 5.08 9.44
CA ALA A 71 -23.97 4.96 10.63
C ALA A 71 -23.98 3.50 11.12
N GLU A 72 -24.19 3.31 12.44
CA GLU A 72 -24.38 1.98 13.03
C GLU A 72 -23.20 1.00 12.80
N GLU A 73 -21.96 1.50 12.82
CA GLU A 73 -20.71 0.71 12.67
C GLU A 73 -20.55 0.00 11.30
N ASN A 74 -21.27 0.46 10.29
CA ASN A 74 -21.24 -0.10 8.95
C ASN A 74 -19.92 0.13 8.21
N ILE A 75 -19.60 -0.77 7.28
CA ILE A 75 -18.53 -0.55 6.31
C ILE A 75 -19.11 0.19 5.10
N ALA A 76 -18.47 1.30 4.74
CA ALA A 76 -18.87 2.14 3.61
C ALA A 76 -17.84 2.07 2.48
N ILE A 77 -18.18 1.44 1.37
CA ILE A 77 -17.35 1.41 0.15
C ILE A 77 -17.90 2.42 -0.85
N VAL A 78 -17.10 3.42 -1.22
CA VAL A 78 -17.49 4.55 -2.07
C VAL A 78 -16.57 4.59 -3.27
N LEU A 79 -17.10 4.41 -4.47
CA LEU A 79 -16.33 4.36 -5.71
C LEU A 79 -16.82 5.46 -6.67
N LEU A 80 -15.92 6.36 -7.02
CA LEU A 80 -16.23 7.61 -7.70
C LEU A 80 -15.52 7.65 -9.06
N ASP A 81 -16.30 7.42 -10.11
CA ASP A 81 -15.94 7.59 -11.51
C ASP A 81 -16.44 8.94 -12.04
N ALA A 82 -16.16 9.96 -11.24
CA ALA A 82 -16.51 11.34 -11.49
C ALA A 82 -15.26 12.20 -11.59
N CYS A 83 -15.42 13.49 -11.88
CA CYS A 83 -14.39 14.44 -12.34
C CYS A 83 -14.28 14.53 -13.86
N ARG A 84 -15.40 14.50 -14.58
CA ARG A 84 -15.47 14.96 -15.98
C ARG A 84 -15.15 16.45 -16.07
N ASP A 85 -14.83 16.92 -17.28
CA ASP A 85 -14.87 18.35 -17.63
C ASP A 85 -16.18 18.94 -17.11
N ASN A 86 -16.09 19.65 -15.99
CA ASN A 86 -17.27 20.11 -15.29
C ASN A 86 -17.70 21.43 -15.94
N PRO A 87 -18.85 21.46 -16.64
CA PRO A 87 -19.27 22.64 -17.41
C PRO A 87 -19.47 23.86 -16.52
N PHE A 88 -19.77 23.65 -15.24
CA PHE A 88 -20.02 24.71 -14.27
C PHE A 88 -18.77 25.32 -13.66
N VAL A 89 -17.59 24.68 -13.76
CA VAL A 89 -16.36 25.23 -13.15
C VAL A 89 -16.02 26.60 -13.75
N LYS A 90 -16.12 26.77 -15.07
CA LYS A 90 -15.86 28.07 -15.71
C LYS A 90 -16.88 29.13 -15.30
N GLN A 91 -18.15 28.73 -15.15
CA GLN A 91 -19.25 29.62 -14.80
C GLN A 91 -19.17 30.09 -13.34
N LEU A 92 -18.77 29.20 -12.44
CA LEU A 92 -18.72 29.46 -11.00
C LEU A 92 -17.38 30.05 -10.52
N SER A 93 -16.31 29.93 -11.32
CA SER A 93 -14.97 30.50 -11.02
C SER A 93 -14.67 31.81 -11.77
N GLY A 94 -15.67 32.45 -12.38
CA GLY A 94 -15.50 33.67 -13.19
C GLY A 94 -15.24 34.96 -12.39
N PRO A 95 -14.70 36.01 -13.03
CA PRO A 95 -14.46 37.30 -12.38
C PRO A 95 -15.77 37.92 -11.89
N GLY A 96 -15.88 38.18 -10.58
CA GLY A 96 -17.08 38.75 -9.94
C GLY A 96 -17.88 37.77 -9.08
N GLN A 97 -17.59 36.46 -9.15
CA GLN A 97 -18.12 35.48 -8.20
C GLN A 97 -17.30 35.52 -6.89
N SER A 98 -18.00 35.33 -5.76
CA SER A 98 -17.51 35.58 -4.39
C SER A 98 -16.06 35.16 -4.17
N ARG A 99 -15.18 36.10 -3.81
CA ARG A 99 -13.75 35.92 -3.50
C ARG A 99 -13.45 34.94 -2.33
N GLY A 100 -14.45 34.22 -1.84
CA GLY A 100 -14.36 33.31 -0.71
C GLY A 100 -14.73 31.85 -1.00
N LEU A 101 -15.18 31.49 -2.22
CA LEU A 101 -15.45 30.08 -2.57
C LEU A 101 -14.37 29.52 -3.50
N ALA A 102 -13.54 28.62 -2.99
CA ALA A 102 -12.57 27.89 -3.80
C ALA A 102 -13.29 26.70 -4.47
N ILE A 103 -13.43 26.76 -5.80
CA ILE A 103 -14.02 25.68 -6.60
C ILE A 103 -12.91 24.95 -7.35
N GLY A 104 -12.76 23.66 -7.05
CA GLY A 104 -11.77 22.78 -7.65
C GLY A 104 -12.30 22.08 -8.91
N LYS A 105 -11.38 21.76 -9.83
CA LYS A 105 -11.67 20.83 -10.93
C LYS A 105 -11.67 19.41 -10.36
N GLY A 106 -12.83 18.78 -10.30
CA GLY A 106 -12.98 17.42 -9.76
C GLY A 106 -13.17 17.37 -8.24
N LEU A 107 -12.99 16.19 -7.66
CA LEU A 107 -13.21 15.91 -6.24
C LEU A 107 -11.92 16.04 -5.44
N GLY A 108 -12.05 16.51 -4.20
CA GLY A 108 -10.98 16.53 -3.22
C GLY A 108 -10.89 15.25 -2.40
N ALA A 109 -9.77 15.10 -1.70
CA ALA A 109 -9.61 14.07 -0.69
C ALA A 109 -10.60 14.30 0.46
N LEU A 110 -11.13 13.20 1.01
CA LEU A 110 -12.02 13.20 2.18
C LEU A 110 -11.31 12.53 3.34
N ASP A 111 -11.51 13.10 4.54
CA ASP A 111 -11.21 12.40 5.79
C ASP A 111 -12.34 11.41 6.05
N ALA A 112 -11.98 10.13 6.02
CA ALA A 112 -12.94 9.05 6.09
C ALA A 112 -12.98 8.60 7.55
N GLY A 113 -14.13 8.78 8.22
CA GLY A 113 -14.36 8.22 9.56
C GLY A 113 -14.11 6.70 9.59
N ARG A 114 -14.18 6.03 10.74
CA ARG A 114 -13.90 4.58 10.81
C ARG A 114 -14.78 3.77 9.85
N GLY A 115 -14.19 2.76 9.20
CA GLY A 115 -14.96 1.82 8.37
C GLY A 115 -15.25 2.29 6.94
N VAL A 116 -14.51 3.26 6.41
CA VAL A 116 -14.75 3.81 5.07
C VAL A 116 -13.62 3.46 4.12
N PHE A 117 -13.98 3.06 2.91
CA PHE A 117 -13.08 3.00 1.77
C PHE A 117 -13.60 3.91 0.66
N ILE A 118 -12.77 4.82 0.16
CA ILE A 118 -13.09 5.71 -0.96
C ILE A 118 -12.09 5.47 -2.08
N GLY A 119 -12.59 5.04 -3.24
CA GLY A 119 -11.82 4.90 -4.48
C GLY A 119 -12.23 5.97 -5.49
N PHE A 120 -11.25 6.71 -6.03
CA PHE A 120 -11.44 7.70 -7.08
C PHE A 120 -10.85 7.17 -8.40
N ALA A 121 -11.56 7.39 -9.51
CA ALA A 121 -11.09 7.00 -10.84
C ALA A 121 -9.82 7.75 -11.28
N THR A 122 -9.55 8.91 -10.68
CA THR A 122 -8.33 9.71 -10.93
C THR A 122 -7.85 10.37 -9.63
N GLN A 123 -6.66 10.96 -9.67
CA GLN A 123 -6.06 11.64 -8.52
C GLN A 123 -6.77 12.99 -8.27
N PRO A 124 -6.80 13.49 -7.01
CA PRO A 124 -7.46 14.75 -6.69
C PRO A 124 -7.04 15.90 -7.62
N GLY A 125 -7.99 16.76 -7.99
CA GLY A 125 -7.75 17.90 -8.88
C GLY A 125 -7.56 17.56 -10.37
N ASN A 126 -7.68 16.29 -10.76
CA ASN A 126 -7.55 15.84 -12.16
C ASN A 126 -8.87 15.28 -12.70
N VAL A 127 -8.91 15.05 -14.01
CA VAL A 127 -10.09 14.60 -14.75
C VAL A 127 -9.98 13.11 -15.10
N ALA A 128 -11.09 12.38 -15.02
CA ALA A 128 -11.17 10.97 -15.43
C ALA A 128 -11.57 10.88 -16.92
N LEU A 129 -11.05 9.87 -17.63
CA LEU A 129 -11.34 9.66 -19.05
C LEU A 129 -12.59 8.79 -19.25
N ASP A 130 -13.44 9.15 -20.21
CA ASP A 130 -14.70 8.44 -20.49
C ASP A 130 -14.51 7.08 -21.20
N GLY A 131 -13.30 6.75 -21.63
CA GLY A 131 -13.03 5.56 -22.46
C GLY A 131 -13.36 5.81 -23.93
N ALA A 132 -12.92 4.90 -24.81
CA ALA A 132 -13.03 5.11 -26.27
C ALA A 132 -14.37 4.64 -26.88
N VAL A 133 -15.01 3.61 -26.31
CA VAL A 133 -16.22 2.98 -26.88
C VAL A 133 -17.18 2.41 -25.81
N ASN A 134 -16.68 1.96 -24.66
CA ASN A 134 -17.49 1.29 -23.62
C ASN A 134 -17.40 1.98 -22.25
N HIS A 135 -16.91 1.27 -21.23
CA HIS A 135 -16.72 1.80 -19.89
C HIS A 135 -15.52 2.75 -19.86
N SER A 136 -15.47 3.57 -18.80
CA SER A 136 -14.24 4.28 -18.47
C SER A 136 -13.11 3.27 -18.22
N PRO A 137 -11.83 3.67 -18.38
CA PRO A 137 -10.70 2.80 -18.03
C PRO A 137 -10.77 2.29 -16.58
N PHE A 138 -11.32 3.11 -15.68
CA PHE A 138 -11.52 2.75 -14.28
C PHE A 138 -12.55 1.65 -14.11
N ALA A 139 -13.74 1.82 -14.68
CA ALA A 139 -14.82 0.85 -14.61
C ALA A 139 -14.45 -0.47 -15.31
N ASP A 140 -13.80 -0.42 -16.48
CA ASP A 140 -13.30 -1.60 -17.19
C ASP A 140 -12.36 -2.45 -16.30
N SER A 141 -11.40 -1.79 -15.66
CA SER A 141 -10.47 -2.48 -14.77
C SER A 141 -11.16 -2.97 -13.49
N LEU A 142 -12.03 -2.15 -12.89
CA LEU A 142 -12.74 -2.50 -11.66
C LEU A 142 -13.58 -3.78 -11.82
N VAL A 143 -14.41 -3.86 -12.87
CA VAL A 143 -15.26 -5.04 -13.14
C VAL A 143 -14.42 -6.30 -13.38
N LYS A 144 -13.26 -6.17 -14.02
CA LYS A 144 -12.31 -7.26 -14.19
C LYS A 144 -11.73 -7.73 -12.85
N ARG A 145 -11.35 -6.79 -11.97
CA ARG A 145 -10.62 -7.08 -10.72
C ARG A 145 -11.51 -7.55 -9.59
N ILE A 146 -12.78 -7.11 -9.52
CA ILE A 146 -13.78 -7.55 -8.52
C ILE A 146 -14.00 -9.07 -8.54
N LYS A 147 -13.82 -9.71 -9.70
CA LYS A 147 -13.95 -11.17 -9.83
C LYS A 147 -12.78 -11.95 -9.22
N THR A 148 -11.70 -11.28 -8.83
CA THR A 148 -10.53 -11.95 -8.27
C THR A 148 -10.87 -12.45 -6.86
N PRO A 149 -10.75 -13.76 -6.59
CA PRO A 149 -11.08 -14.31 -5.28
C PRO A 149 -10.10 -13.82 -4.20
N SER A 150 -10.64 -13.61 -3.00
CA SER A 150 -9.92 -13.45 -1.73
C SER A 150 -8.84 -12.34 -1.75
N ILE A 151 -9.08 -11.27 -2.51
CA ILE A 151 -8.22 -10.08 -2.44
C ILE A 151 -8.91 -8.97 -1.66
N ASP A 152 -8.15 -8.38 -0.74
CA ASP A 152 -8.55 -7.17 -0.04
C ASP A 152 -8.73 -6.01 -1.04
N ILE A 153 -9.70 -5.13 -0.78
CA ILE A 153 -10.07 -3.99 -1.64
C ILE A 153 -8.91 -3.03 -1.86
N GLU A 154 -7.99 -2.86 -0.91
CA GLU A 154 -6.82 -2.02 -1.08
C GLU A 154 -5.85 -2.61 -2.11
N ILE A 155 -5.68 -3.94 -2.07
CA ILE A 155 -4.88 -4.68 -3.07
C ILE A 155 -5.57 -4.68 -4.43
N LEU A 156 -6.89 -4.86 -4.45
CA LEU A 156 -7.72 -4.75 -5.66
C LEU A 156 -7.52 -3.38 -6.32
N MET A 157 -7.63 -2.31 -5.55
CA MET A 157 -7.53 -0.94 -6.08
C MET A 157 -6.11 -0.57 -6.51
N ARG A 158 -5.06 -1.15 -5.90
CA ARG A 158 -3.69 -1.07 -6.42
C ARG A 158 -3.55 -1.73 -7.80
N ARG A 159 -4.24 -2.86 -8.03
CA ARG A 159 -4.27 -3.52 -9.34
C ARG A 159 -5.08 -2.73 -10.36
N VAL A 160 -6.21 -2.14 -9.95
CA VAL A 160 -6.99 -1.23 -10.79
C VAL A 160 -6.16 -0.02 -11.22
N ARG A 161 -5.44 0.60 -10.29
CA ARG A 161 -4.52 1.71 -10.59
C ARG A 161 -3.50 1.34 -11.67
N LEU A 162 -2.86 0.17 -11.54
CA LEU A 162 -1.88 -0.29 -12.52
C LEU A 162 -2.50 -0.48 -13.92
N ASP A 163 -3.68 -1.09 -14.00
CA ASP A 163 -4.38 -1.31 -15.28
C ASP A 163 -4.75 0.02 -15.95
N VAL A 164 -5.31 0.98 -15.20
CA VAL A 164 -5.69 2.29 -15.71
C VAL A 164 -4.47 3.08 -16.17
N MET A 165 -3.39 3.08 -15.39
CA MET A 165 -2.15 3.75 -15.80
C MET A 165 -1.61 3.17 -17.11
N ASN A 166 -1.65 1.85 -17.29
CA ASN A 166 -1.22 1.21 -18.53
C ASN A 166 -2.14 1.57 -19.71
N ALA A 167 -3.46 1.46 -19.52
CA ALA A 167 -4.45 1.73 -20.56
C ALA A 167 -4.45 3.21 -21.01
N THR A 168 -4.09 4.13 -20.11
CA THR A 168 -4.11 5.57 -20.35
C THR A 168 -2.72 6.17 -20.60
N SER A 169 -1.67 5.34 -20.66
CA SER A 169 -0.27 5.79 -20.75
C SER A 169 0.10 6.80 -19.64
N GLY A 170 -0.40 6.56 -18.43
CA GLY A 170 -0.16 7.39 -17.23
C GLY A 170 -0.97 8.68 -17.17
N LYS A 171 -1.87 8.95 -18.12
CA LYS A 171 -2.71 10.17 -18.11
C LYS A 171 -3.74 10.18 -16.98
N GLN A 172 -4.16 9.01 -16.52
CA GLN A 172 -5.10 8.85 -15.42
C GLN A 172 -4.49 7.95 -14.35
N VAL A 173 -4.59 8.38 -13.09
CA VAL A 173 -4.03 7.65 -11.94
C VAL A 173 -5.12 7.51 -10.88
N PRO A 174 -5.80 6.36 -10.78
CA PRO A 174 -6.79 6.13 -9.74
C PRO A 174 -6.21 6.33 -8.33
N TRP A 175 -6.98 6.94 -7.44
CA TRP A 175 -6.57 7.23 -6.07
C TRP A 175 -7.50 6.54 -5.06
N SER A 176 -7.04 6.33 -3.84
CA SER A 176 -7.86 5.69 -2.80
C SER A 176 -7.48 6.17 -1.41
N ASN A 177 -8.48 6.38 -0.56
CA ASN A 177 -8.36 6.64 0.87
C ASN A 177 -9.09 5.52 1.63
N SER A 178 -8.49 5.02 2.71
CA SER A 178 -9.04 3.92 3.50
C SER A 178 -8.87 4.21 4.98
N SER A 179 -9.94 3.94 5.73
CA SER A 179 -10.00 3.89 7.19
C SER A 179 -10.60 2.55 7.64
N LEU A 180 -10.59 1.55 6.75
CA LEU A 180 -10.95 0.18 7.10
C LEU A 180 -9.99 -0.34 8.16
N VAL A 181 -10.54 -1.16 9.06
CA VAL A 181 -9.77 -1.90 10.07
C VAL A 181 -9.78 -3.38 9.71
N GLU A 182 -8.92 -4.17 10.35
CA GLU A 182 -8.94 -5.61 10.14
C GLU A 182 -10.16 -6.29 10.79
N PRO A 183 -10.75 -7.31 10.16
CA PRO A 183 -10.43 -7.80 8.82
C PRO A 183 -10.90 -6.83 7.73
N GLY A 184 -10.11 -6.68 6.66
CA GLY A 184 -10.45 -5.83 5.51
C GLY A 184 -11.63 -6.36 4.69
N PHE A 185 -11.90 -5.75 3.54
CA PHE A 185 -13.05 -6.09 2.70
C PHE A 185 -12.62 -6.77 1.39
N SER A 186 -13.31 -7.86 1.02
CA SER A 186 -13.15 -8.51 -0.29
C SER A 186 -14.49 -8.63 -1.01
N PHE A 187 -14.53 -8.29 -2.29
CA PHE A 187 -15.72 -8.43 -3.11
C PHE A 187 -16.07 -9.88 -3.47
N ASN A 188 -15.06 -10.75 -3.52
CA ASN A 188 -15.23 -12.16 -3.86
C ASN A 188 -14.49 -13.01 -2.81
N PRO A 189 -15.02 -13.10 -1.58
CA PRO A 189 -14.42 -13.93 -0.54
C PRO A 189 -14.56 -15.41 -0.94
N ASP A 190 -13.50 -16.22 -0.79
CA ASP A 190 -13.65 -17.66 -0.95
C ASP A 190 -14.59 -18.19 0.16
N ALA A 191 -15.64 -18.93 -0.23
CA ALA A 191 -16.58 -19.54 0.71
C ALA A 191 -15.93 -20.50 1.73
N ALA A 192 -14.74 -21.02 1.42
CA ALA A 192 -13.94 -21.84 2.35
C ALA A 192 -13.15 -21.01 3.39
N SER A 193 -13.18 -19.68 3.27
CA SER A 193 -12.48 -18.73 4.15
C SER A 193 -13.42 -17.78 4.90
N SER A 194 -14.74 -17.98 4.80
CA SER A 194 -15.68 -17.32 5.72
C SER A 194 -15.45 -17.85 7.13
N PRO A 195 -15.06 -17.02 8.12
CA PRO A 195 -15.01 -17.48 9.49
C PRO A 195 -16.44 -17.79 9.92
N SER A 196 -16.69 -19.07 10.20
CA SER A 196 -17.90 -19.51 10.88
C SER A 196 -18.04 -18.67 12.15
N SER A 197 -19.23 -18.12 12.38
CA SER A 197 -19.57 -17.19 13.48
C SER A 197 -19.52 -17.84 14.88
N ALA A 198 -18.75 -18.91 15.05
CA ALA A 198 -18.66 -19.70 16.27
C ALA A 198 -17.34 -19.54 17.04
N ASP A 199 -16.31 -18.91 16.46
CA ASP A 199 -15.07 -18.64 17.19
C ASP A 199 -14.96 -17.17 17.58
N ALA A 200 -15.01 -16.95 18.90
CA ALA A 200 -14.82 -15.66 19.53
C ALA A 200 -13.52 -14.99 19.08
N TYR A 201 -13.59 -13.67 18.88
CA TYR A 201 -12.47 -12.76 18.62
C TYR A 201 -11.22 -13.13 19.45
N GLN A 202 -10.21 -13.68 18.76
CA GLN A 202 -8.82 -13.69 19.20
C GLN A 202 -8.04 -12.76 18.26
N PRO A 203 -7.24 -11.80 18.75
CA PRO A 203 -6.41 -10.99 17.89
C PRO A 203 -5.42 -11.90 17.16
N ASP A 204 -5.35 -11.79 15.83
CA ASP A 204 -4.49 -12.64 15.00
C ASP A 204 -3.01 -12.30 15.24
N ILE A 205 -2.42 -13.00 16.22
CA ILE A 205 -0.99 -13.00 16.53
C ILE A 205 -0.17 -13.34 15.26
N ASN A 206 -0.73 -14.02 14.25
CA ASN A 206 0.02 -14.45 13.08
C ASN A 206 0.29 -13.33 12.08
N ALA A 207 -0.61 -12.37 11.86
CA ALA A 207 -0.36 -11.26 10.93
C ALA A 207 0.72 -10.29 11.46
N ALA A 208 0.66 -9.95 12.75
CA ALA A 208 1.68 -9.13 13.41
C ALA A 208 3.04 -9.87 13.49
N ALA A 209 3.03 -11.16 13.83
CA ALA A 209 4.24 -11.99 13.86
C ALA A 209 4.83 -12.22 12.46
N GLU A 210 3.99 -12.35 11.43
CA GLU A 210 4.43 -12.49 10.04
C GLU A 210 5.14 -11.22 9.57
N LEU A 211 4.57 -10.05 9.87
CA LEU A 211 5.18 -8.76 9.51
C LEU A 211 6.53 -8.56 10.20
N GLU A 212 6.64 -8.94 11.48
CA GLU A 212 7.89 -8.85 12.23
C GLU A 212 8.95 -9.85 11.70
N PHE A 213 8.54 -11.09 11.44
CA PHE A 213 9.41 -12.10 10.82
C PHE A 213 9.90 -11.61 9.45
N TRP A 214 9.00 -11.13 8.60
CA TRP A 214 9.35 -10.62 7.27
C TRP A 214 10.30 -9.43 7.32
N LYS A 215 10.05 -8.46 8.23
CA LYS A 215 10.96 -7.32 8.47
C LYS A 215 12.37 -7.78 8.83
N SER A 216 12.50 -8.86 9.60
CA SER A 216 13.81 -9.39 10.00
C SER A 216 14.59 -10.02 8.84
N ILE A 217 13.91 -10.61 7.85
CA ILE A 217 14.57 -11.36 6.76
C ILE A 217 14.63 -10.62 5.42
N LYS A 218 13.83 -9.56 5.21
CA LYS A 218 13.70 -8.88 3.91
C LYS A 218 14.97 -8.22 3.37
N ASP A 219 16.06 -8.16 4.12
CA ASP A 219 17.32 -7.58 3.64
C ASP A 219 18.47 -8.61 3.61
N THR A 220 18.22 -9.87 3.95
CA THR A 220 19.22 -10.94 3.89
C THR A 220 19.36 -11.53 2.49
N SER A 221 20.55 -12.04 2.14
CA SER A 221 20.75 -12.88 0.96
C SER A 221 20.76 -14.38 1.29
N ASP A 222 20.48 -14.75 2.54
CA ASP A 222 20.42 -16.15 2.97
C ASP A 222 19.10 -16.81 2.55
N VAL A 223 19.20 -17.80 1.66
CA VAL A 223 18.08 -18.59 1.14
C VAL A 223 17.35 -19.37 2.23
N SER A 224 18.05 -19.81 3.29
CA SER A 224 17.46 -20.62 4.36
C SER A 224 16.40 -19.85 5.16
N MET A 225 16.60 -18.55 5.36
CA MET A 225 15.66 -17.67 6.09
C MET A 225 14.34 -17.49 5.34
N TYR A 226 14.38 -17.41 4.01
CA TYR A 226 13.16 -17.37 3.19
C TYR A 226 12.44 -18.72 3.18
N ARG A 227 13.15 -19.85 3.24
CA ARG A 227 12.54 -21.17 3.39
C ARG A 227 11.89 -21.34 4.76
N ALA A 228 12.51 -20.82 5.81
CA ALA A 228 11.95 -20.81 7.17
C ALA A 228 10.66 -19.99 7.23
N TYR A 229 10.64 -18.81 6.59
CA TYR A 229 9.43 -18.01 6.44
C TYR A 229 8.30 -18.78 5.72
N LEU A 230 8.61 -19.46 4.60
CA LEU A 230 7.62 -20.27 3.88
C LEU A 230 7.08 -21.46 4.68
N ALA A 231 7.87 -21.99 5.62
CA ALA A 231 7.44 -23.08 6.50
C ALA A 231 6.57 -22.58 7.66
N ALA A 232 6.87 -21.40 8.21
CA ALA A 232 6.12 -20.79 9.30
C ALA A 232 4.81 -20.13 8.82
N PHE A 233 4.81 -19.59 7.59
CA PHE A 233 3.68 -18.86 7.01
C PHE A 233 3.36 -19.38 5.59
N PRO A 234 2.84 -20.61 5.45
CA PRO A 234 2.60 -21.24 4.15
C PRO A 234 1.61 -20.47 3.26
N ASN A 235 0.70 -19.71 3.87
CA ASN A 235 -0.29 -18.85 3.21
C ASN A 235 -0.05 -17.35 3.44
N GLY A 236 1.18 -16.96 3.83
CA GLY A 236 1.52 -15.58 4.20
C GLY A 236 1.54 -14.58 3.03
N ALA A 237 1.35 -13.30 3.35
CA ALA A 237 1.31 -12.19 2.40
C ALA A 237 2.61 -12.01 1.57
N PHE A 238 3.75 -12.52 2.06
CA PHE A 238 5.05 -12.40 1.39
C PHE A 238 5.54 -13.71 0.76
N VAL A 239 4.72 -14.76 0.67
CA VAL A 239 5.07 -16.08 0.08
C VAL A 239 5.69 -15.96 -1.31
N GLU A 240 5.06 -15.18 -2.20
CA GLU A 240 5.56 -15.01 -3.57
C GLU A 240 6.87 -14.21 -3.63
N ILE A 241 7.06 -13.25 -2.71
CA ILE A 241 8.31 -12.50 -2.61
C ILE A 241 9.43 -13.38 -2.06
N ALA A 242 9.14 -14.22 -1.06
CA ALA A 242 10.08 -15.19 -0.51
C ALA A 242 10.54 -16.19 -1.57
N LYS A 243 9.62 -16.77 -2.36
CA LYS A 243 9.95 -17.66 -3.49
C LYS A 243 10.82 -16.97 -4.53
N SER A 244 10.50 -15.73 -4.90
CA SER A 244 11.28 -14.93 -5.85
C SER A 244 12.72 -14.67 -5.34
N ARG A 245 12.88 -14.36 -4.06
CA ARG A 245 14.21 -14.15 -3.45
C ARG A 245 15.03 -15.43 -3.36
N ILE A 246 14.40 -16.56 -3.06
CA ILE A 246 15.03 -17.88 -3.10
C ILE A 246 15.62 -18.14 -4.49
N ALA A 247 14.83 -17.95 -5.56
CA ALA A 247 15.29 -18.16 -6.92
C ALA A 247 16.48 -17.24 -7.27
N LYS A 248 16.39 -15.96 -6.88
CA LYS A 248 17.44 -14.95 -7.12
C LYS A 248 18.77 -15.32 -6.44
N PHE A 249 18.75 -15.70 -5.16
CA PHE A 249 19.98 -15.95 -4.39
C PHE A 249 20.53 -17.37 -4.58
N GLN A 250 19.69 -18.35 -4.94
CA GLN A 250 20.16 -19.67 -5.37
C GLN A 250 20.91 -19.60 -6.69
N ALA A 251 20.43 -18.81 -7.67
CA ALA A 251 21.11 -18.61 -8.95
C ALA A 251 22.49 -17.91 -8.81
N LEU A 252 22.70 -17.16 -7.73
CA LEU A 252 23.96 -16.46 -7.44
C LEU A 252 24.98 -17.32 -6.68
N THR A 253 24.62 -18.53 -6.27
CA THR A 253 25.52 -19.43 -5.53
C THR A 253 26.06 -20.52 -6.47
N PRO A 254 27.36 -20.55 -6.82
CA PRO A 254 27.90 -21.57 -7.72
C PRO A 254 27.79 -22.98 -7.09
N PRO A 255 27.52 -24.03 -7.88
CA PRO A 255 27.35 -25.38 -7.35
C PRO A 255 28.65 -25.89 -6.73
N ARG A 256 28.56 -26.36 -5.47
CA ARG A 256 29.68 -26.96 -4.74
C ARG A 256 30.08 -28.27 -5.43
N LYS A 257 31.27 -28.32 -6.05
CA LYS A 257 31.84 -29.57 -6.60
C LYS A 257 31.85 -30.63 -5.49
N LYS A 258 31.23 -31.79 -5.75
CA LYS A 258 31.27 -32.95 -4.85
C LYS A 258 32.73 -33.41 -4.70
N ILE A 259 33.33 -33.18 -3.53
CA ILE A 259 34.60 -33.81 -3.16
C ILE A 259 34.24 -35.20 -2.62
N LEU A 260 34.64 -36.25 -3.35
CA LEU A 260 34.53 -37.64 -2.91
C LEU A 260 35.37 -37.83 -1.63
N PRO A 261 34.84 -38.46 -0.58
CA PRO A 261 35.59 -38.65 0.66
C PRO A 261 36.73 -39.67 0.44
N LYS A 262 37.97 -39.25 0.70
CA LYS A 262 39.12 -40.17 0.81
C LYS A 262 38.90 -41.07 2.04
N LYS A 263 38.98 -42.39 1.85
CA LYS A 263 39.02 -43.39 2.94
C LYS A 263 40.14 -43.03 3.91
N VAL A 264 39.79 -42.71 5.15
CA VAL A 264 40.76 -42.59 6.26
C VAL A 264 40.87 -43.95 6.93
N SER A 265 42.05 -44.55 6.88
CA SER A 265 42.39 -45.76 7.63
C SER A 265 42.48 -45.44 9.12
N ARG A 266 41.59 -46.01 9.93
CA ARG A 266 41.66 -45.97 11.39
C ARG A 266 42.78 -46.91 11.87
N LYS A 267 43.72 -46.41 12.68
CA LYS A 267 44.53 -47.22 13.60
C LYS A 267 43.95 -47.13 15.02
N PRO A 268 44.06 -48.18 15.86
CA PRO A 268 43.37 -48.27 17.15
C PRO A 268 44.05 -47.45 18.26
N GLN A 269 43.24 -46.90 19.16
CA GLN A 269 43.65 -46.20 20.38
C GLN A 269 44.09 -47.18 21.48
N VAL A 270 45.13 -46.82 22.24
CA VAL A 270 45.50 -47.41 23.53
C VAL A 270 45.38 -46.34 24.62
N SER A 271 45.01 -46.80 25.81
CA SER A 271 44.46 -46.12 26.99
C SER A 271 45.46 -45.35 27.88
N LEU A 272 44.87 -44.50 28.75
CA LEU A 272 45.37 -43.50 29.72
C LEU A 272 46.33 -44.05 30.82
N PRO A 273 47.03 -43.19 31.61
CA PRO A 273 46.45 -42.63 32.85
C PRO A 273 46.82 -41.15 33.19
N VAL A 274 46.20 -40.67 34.27
CA VAL A 274 46.00 -39.31 34.83
C VAL A 274 47.19 -38.82 35.67
N ASP A 275 47.43 -37.49 35.73
CA ASP A 275 47.73 -36.73 36.98
C ASP A 275 47.82 -35.19 36.74
N GLU A 276 47.26 -34.43 37.70
CA GLU A 276 47.29 -32.95 37.89
C GLU A 276 48.48 -32.56 38.81
N PRO A 277 48.70 -31.28 39.24
CA PRO A 277 48.63 -29.96 38.59
C PRO A 277 49.96 -29.18 38.71
N SER A 278 50.23 -28.15 37.89
CA SER A 278 51.10 -27.03 38.31
C SER A 278 51.08 -25.82 37.35
N ASN A 279 51.26 -24.66 37.96
CA ASN A 279 51.14 -23.29 37.50
C ASN A 279 52.49 -22.74 37.00
N ARG A 280 52.54 -22.08 35.82
CA ARG A 280 53.31 -20.83 35.62
C ARG A 280 53.21 -20.23 34.20
N SER A 281 53.10 -18.90 34.21
CA SER A 281 53.22 -17.93 33.12
C SER A 281 54.37 -18.13 32.13
N ALA A 282 54.13 -17.81 30.85
CA ALA A 282 54.89 -16.81 30.09
C ALA A 282 54.32 -16.59 28.66
N LYS A 283 54.59 -15.40 28.14
CA LYS A 283 54.07 -14.74 26.93
C LYS A 283 54.60 -15.32 25.60
N THR A 284 54.02 -14.80 24.50
CA THR A 284 54.47 -14.73 23.08
C THR A 284 54.14 -15.97 22.24
N SER A 285 53.65 -15.93 20.98
CA SER A 285 53.69 -14.94 19.89
C SER A 285 52.66 -15.26 18.77
N ALA A 286 52.08 -14.20 18.16
CA ALA A 286 51.60 -13.93 16.76
C ALA A 286 50.98 -15.02 15.83
N PRO A 287 50.30 -14.69 14.69
CA PRO A 287 49.87 -13.38 14.15
C PRO A 287 48.36 -13.28 13.78
N ALA A 288 47.84 -12.05 13.78
CA ALA A 288 46.57 -11.69 13.15
C ALA A 288 46.73 -11.50 11.62
N LYS A 289 45.70 -11.88 10.85
CA LYS A 289 45.55 -11.57 9.41
C LYS A 289 44.63 -10.36 9.20
N PRO A 290 44.78 -9.62 8.09
CA PRO A 290 44.67 -8.16 8.07
C PRO A 290 43.24 -7.63 7.95
N GLU A 291 42.96 -6.62 8.77
CA GLU A 291 41.80 -5.75 8.62
C GLU A 291 41.91 -4.91 7.34
N SER A 292 40.77 -4.76 6.68
CA SER A 292 40.59 -3.98 5.46
C SER A 292 40.96 -2.50 5.67
N VAL A 293 42.14 -2.13 5.21
CA VAL A 293 42.53 -0.73 4.98
C VAL A 293 41.57 -0.12 3.96
N GLY A 294 40.99 1.05 4.28
CA GLY A 294 40.58 1.98 3.21
C GLY A 294 39.15 2.52 3.18
N ARG A 295 38.42 2.66 4.29
CA ARG A 295 37.15 3.42 4.30
C ARG A 295 37.06 4.42 5.46
N CYS A 296 36.76 5.69 5.13
CA CYS A 296 36.33 6.76 6.05
C CYS A 296 34.92 6.43 6.60
N ARG A 297 34.83 5.31 7.32
CA ARG A 297 33.61 4.81 7.99
C ARG A 297 33.78 4.79 9.51
N ASP A 298 35.03 4.79 9.97
CA ASP A 298 35.51 4.75 11.34
C ASP A 298 35.47 6.11 12.07
N GLY A 299 35.07 7.20 11.39
CA GLY A 299 34.90 8.52 12.02
C GLY A 299 36.19 9.30 12.27
N ASN A 300 37.34 8.83 11.78
CA ASN A 300 38.61 9.53 11.91
C ASN A 300 38.69 10.77 10.98
N LYS A 301 38.74 11.98 11.56
CA LYS A 301 38.73 13.26 10.83
C LYS A 301 39.93 13.45 9.89
N GLU A 302 41.14 13.08 10.31
CA GLU A 302 42.36 13.25 9.51
C GLU A 302 42.35 12.35 8.27
N ARG A 303 41.89 11.11 8.43
CA ARG A 303 41.74 10.16 7.33
C ARG A 303 40.68 10.61 6.32
N CYS A 304 39.58 11.19 6.80
CA CYS A 304 38.54 11.75 5.93
C CYS A 304 39.01 13.03 5.20
N ARG A 305 39.87 13.86 5.81
CA ARG A 305 40.51 15.02 5.16
C ARG A 305 41.42 14.61 4.01
N GLN A 306 42.24 13.58 4.17
CA GLN A 306 43.13 13.10 3.11
C GLN A 306 42.34 12.59 1.89
N ARG A 307 41.30 11.78 2.11
CA ARG A 307 40.49 11.24 1.00
C ARG A 307 39.58 12.26 0.34
N CYS A 308 39.20 13.31 1.05
CA CYS A 308 38.50 14.43 0.44
C CYS A 308 39.41 15.18 -0.54
N ARG A 309 40.70 15.38 -0.20
CA ARG A 309 41.71 15.94 -1.12
C ARG A 309 41.96 15.05 -2.35
N GLU A 310 41.83 13.73 -2.21
CA GLU A 310 41.90 12.76 -3.31
C GLU A 310 40.60 12.65 -4.15
N GLY A 311 39.60 13.51 -3.93
CA GLY A 311 38.40 13.62 -4.77
C GLY A 311 37.22 12.71 -4.36
N ALA A 312 37.29 12.01 -3.22
CA ALA A 312 36.22 11.13 -2.77
C ALA A 312 35.02 11.92 -2.17
N ARG A 313 33.99 12.19 -2.98
CA ARG A 313 32.77 12.95 -2.59
C ARG A 313 32.04 12.43 -1.34
N ARG A 314 32.16 11.15 -0.99
CA ARG A 314 31.56 10.57 0.23
C ARG A 314 32.39 10.90 1.48
N ALA A 315 33.71 11.01 1.35
CA ALA A 315 34.59 11.40 2.46
C ALA A 315 34.46 12.88 2.80
N CYS A 316 34.31 13.75 1.79
CA CYS A 316 34.06 15.19 2.00
C CYS A 316 32.75 15.45 2.76
N ARG A 317 31.66 14.77 2.38
CA ARG A 317 30.37 14.87 3.10
C ARG A 317 30.46 14.37 4.54
N LYS A 318 31.22 13.30 4.78
CA LYS A 318 31.40 12.77 6.13
C LYS A 318 32.27 13.70 7.00
N LEU A 319 33.25 14.37 6.42
CA LEU A 319 34.06 15.38 7.12
C LEU A 319 33.21 16.59 7.54
N GLN A 320 32.33 17.08 6.67
CA GLN A 320 31.39 18.16 7.00
C GLN A 320 30.46 17.79 8.17
N GLN A 321 30.01 16.54 8.24
CA GLN A 321 29.20 16.03 9.37
C GLN A 321 29.99 15.91 10.68
N LEU A 322 31.31 15.73 10.62
CA LEU A 322 32.17 15.60 11.78
C LEU A 322 32.62 16.97 12.34
N GLY A 323 32.17 18.08 11.76
CA GLY A 323 32.41 19.43 12.26
C GLY A 323 33.87 19.84 12.21
N GLY A 324 34.43 19.98 11.01
CA GLY A 324 35.77 20.54 10.82
C GLY A 324 36.21 20.61 9.37
#